data_AF-A0A3M0GP49-F1
#
_entry.id   AF-A0A3M0GP49-F1
#
_cell.length_a   1.000
_cell.length_b   1.000
_cell.length_c   1.000
_cell.angle_alpha   90.00
_cell.angle_beta   90.00
_cell.angle_gamma   90.00
#
_symmetry.space_group_name_H-M   'P 1'
#
loop_
_entity.id
_entity.type
_entity.pdbx_description
1 polymer ?
#
loop_
_entity_poly.entity_id
_entity_poly.type
_entity_poly.pdbx_seq_one_letter_code
_entity_poly.pdbx_strand_id
1 'polypeptide(L)'
;MKISHSDKALLITVTGACFLVLVFFFLGVKPYQGEIVEEFIEIPLAAESPELEKEEKTQEVALTKKTSRSNQAYNANTLRNESRQLFKEEDDVRKAIEEQQRGSISELNAENDTYLSEKQKERAIELASKREQLKAQIEAREAARNTKKGNSSSTVTYNLPGREAIRIPNPVYTCDAIGIIVINITVNDKGTIVKKEYNKKASSSSNGCLIDQALDYLNRAYFDNGSLAEQEGTVIYSFQG
;
A
#
# COMPACT_ATOMS: atom_id res chain seq x y z
N MET A 1 21.82 50.85 21.07
CA MET A 1 22.84 50.39 20.12
C MET A 1 22.19 50.31 18.74
N LYS A 2 22.59 51.15 17.77
CA LYS A 2 22.00 51.15 16.42
C LYS A 2 22.71 50.08 15.59
N ILE A 3 22.00 49.00 15.28
CA ILE A 3 22.51 47.89 14.47
C ILE A 3 22.64 48.37 13.02
N SER A 4 23.83 48.24 12.45
CA SER A 4 24.14 48.67 11.08
C SER A 4 23.41 47.80 10.06
N HIS A 5 23.20 48.32 8.85
CA HIS A 5 22.60 47.54 7.76
C HIS A 5 23.45 46.31 7.42
N SER A 6 24.78 46.39 7.56
CA SER A 6 25.70 45.27 7.37
C SER A 6 25.50 44.17 8.41
N ASP A 7 25.25 44.54 9.67
CA ASP A 7 25.02 43.57 10.76
C ASP A 7 23.70 42.83 10.57
N LYS A 8 22.66 43.53 10.07
CA LYS A 8 21.37 42.92 9.74
C LYS A 8 21.49 41.93 8.59
N ALA A 9 22.26 42.29 7.54
CA ALA A 9 22.51 41.39 6.43
C ALA A 9 23.25 40.12 6.88
N LEU A 10 24.26 40.28 7.74
CA LEU A 10 25.01 39.15 8.31
C LEU A 10 24.13 38.25 9.18
N LEU A 11 23.25 38.83 9.99
CA LEU A 11 22.35 38.04 10.84
C LEU A 11 21.35 37.22 9.99
N ILE A 12 20.80 37.82 8.93
CA ILE A 12 19.86 37.14 8.02
C ILE A 12 20.55 35.99 7.27
N THR A 13 21.77 36.19 6.77
CA THR A 13 22.48 35.14 6.02
C THR A 13 22.91 33.99 6.91
N VAL A 14 23.41 34.27 8.13
CA VAL A 14 23.82 33.23 9.08
C VAL A 14 22.63 32.42 9.58
N THR A 15 21.51 33.08 9.90
CA THR A 15 20.29 32.38 10.34
C THR A 15 19.67 31.56 9.20
N GLY A 16 19.65 32.07 7.97
CA GLY A 16 19.19 31.34 6.79
C GLY A 16 20.05 30.12 6.46
N ALA A 17 21.38 30.24 6.53
CA ALA A 17 22.29 29.12 6.30
C ALA A 17 22.14 28.03 7.38
N CYS A 18 22.01 28.44 8.65
CA CYS A 18 21.77 27.52 9.76
C CYS A 18 20.44 26.75 9.58
N PHE A 19 19.38 27.45 9.17
CA PHE A 19 18.09 26.83 8.90
C PHE A 19 18.17 25.80 7.75
N LEU A 20 18.86 26.12 6.65
CA LEU A 20 19.05 25.18 5.54
C LEU A 20 19.79 23.92 5.98
N VAL A 21 20.85 24.03 6.77
CA VAL A 21 21.59 22.87 7.30
C VAL A 21 20.68 22.00 8.17
N LEU A 22 19.82 22.59 9.01
CA LEU A 22 18.84 21.83 9.80
C LEU A 22 17.82 21.12 8.91
N VAL A 23 17.32 21.78 7.86
CA VAL A 23 16.40 21.16 6.90
C VAL A 23 17.04 19.94 6.21
N PHE A 24 18.30 20.03 5.76
CA PHE A 24 19.00 18.88 5.17
C PHE A 24 19.23 17.75 6.16
N PHE A 25 19.49 18.08 7.43
CA PHE A 25 19.62 17.09 8.50
C PHE A 25 18.29 16.35 8.77
N PHE A 26 17.16 17.09 8.81
CA PHE A 26 15.82 16.50 8.98
C PHE A 26 15.34 15.71 7.75
N LEU A 27 15.75 16.11 6.55
CA LEU A 27 15.45 15.38 5.31
C LEU A 27 16.22 14.05 5.20
N GLY A 28 17.12 13.75 6.13
CA GLY A 28 17.72 12.42 6.28
C GLY A 28 18.46 11.95 5.04
N VAL A 29 19.11 12.88 4.31
CA VAL A 29 19.90 12.56 3.11
C VAL A 29 21.12 11.76 3.56
N LYS A 30 20.99 10.43 3.58
CA LYS A 30 22.12 9.53 3.80
C LYS A 30 23.01 9.61 2.56
N PRO A 31 24.33 9.82 2.72
CA PRO A 31 25.24 9.74 1.58
C PRO A 31 25.10 8.35 0.97
N TYR A 32 24.92 8.30 -0.35
CA TYR A 32 24.84 7.06 -1.11
C TYR A 32 26.19 6.33 -0.97
N GLN A 33 26.23 5.27 -0.16
CA GLN A 33 27.42 4.43 0.08
C GLN A 33 27.39 3.13 -0.73
N GLY A 34 26.65 3.10 -1.83
CA GLY A 34 26.69 1.95 -2.74
C GLY A 34 27.98 1.97 -3.54
N GLU A 35 28.85 0.97 -3.35
CA GLU A 35 29.83 0.59 -4.37
C GLU A 35 29.04 0.25 -5.63
N ILE A 36 29.30 0.98 -6.72
CA ILE A 36 28.78 0.63 -8.03
C ILE A 36 29.54 -0.62 -8.44
N VAL A 37 28.88 -1.78 -8.35
CA VAL A 37 29.43 -3.03 -8.89
C VAL A 37 29.41 -2.89 -10.41
N GLU A 38 30.56 -2.57 -11.00
CA GLU A 38 30.76 -2.67 -12.45
C GLU A 38 30.76 -4.14 -12.84
N GLU A 39 29.60 -4.64 -13.29
CA GLU A 39 29.48 -5.97 -13.84
C GLU A 39 29.88 -5.92 -15.32
N PHE A 40 31.09 -6.40 -15.63
CA PHE A 40 31.56 -6.56 -17.00
C PHE A 40 30.77 -7.69 -17.66
N ILE A 41 29.84 -7.34 -18.55
CA ILE A 41 29.20 -8.30 -19.44
C ILE A 41 30.16 -8.55 -20.60
N GLU A 42 30.77 -9.74 -20.63
CA GLU A 42 31.49 -10.21 -21.81
C GLU A 42 30.46 -10.49 -22.91
N ILE A 43 30.45 -9.64 -23.94
CA ILE A 43 29.69 -9.85 -25.16
C ILE A 43 30.43 -10.96 -25.93
N PRO A 44 29.85 -12.16 -26.12
CA PRO A 44 30.48 -13.14 -26.99
C PRO A 44 30.46 -12.60 -28.41
N LEU A 45 31.64 -12.31 -28.95
CA LEU A 45 31.82 -12.09 -30.38
C LEU A 45 31.43 -13.38 -31.08
N ALA A 46 30.22 -13.42 -31.64
CA ALA A 46 29.88 -14.42 -32.63
C ALA A 46 30.89 -14.27 -33.77
N ALA A 47 31.80 -15.23 -33.89
CA ALA A 47 32.70 -15.32 -35.02
C ALA A 47 31.84 -15.42 -36.28
N GLU A 48 31.80 -14.33 -37.04
CA GLU A 48 31.17 -14.26 -38.34
C GLU A 48 31.89 -15.26 -39.24
N SER A 49 31.28 -16.44 -39.43
CA SER A 49 31.82 -17.48 -40.30
C SER A 49 31.78 -16.97 -41.75
N PRO A 50 32.92 -16.93 -42.47
CA PRO A 50 32.99 -16.45 -43.84
C PRO A 50 32.37 -17.42 -44.88
N GLU A 51 31.60 -18.41 -44.43
CA GLU A 51 30.93 -19.38 -45.31
C GLU A 51 29.65 -18.84 -45.96
N LEU A 52 28.92 -17.92 -45.30
CA LEU A 52 27.64 -17.42 -45.85
C LEU A 52 27.80 -16.63 -47.15
N GLU A 53 28.94 -15.94 -47.35
CA GLU A 53 29.13 -15.05 -48.51
C GLU A 53 29.49 -15.81 -49.81
N LYS A 54 29.91 -17.07 -49.70
CA LYS A 54 30.26 -17.89 -50.89
C LYS A 54 29.07 -18.63 -51.49
N GLU A 55 28.04 -18.92 -50.69
CA GLU A 55 26.86 -19.64 -51.18
C GLU A 55 25.92 -18.74 -52.00
N GLU A 56 25.79 -17.46 -51.67
CA GLU A 56 24.90 -16.53 -52.39
C GLU A 56 25.35 -16.28 -53.85
N LYS A 57 26.66 -16.21 -54.13
CA LYS A 57 27.14 -15.95 -55.50
C LYS A 57 26.93 -17.09 -56.50
N THR A 58 26.67 -18.31 -56.02
CA THR A 58 26.53 -19.48 -56.90
C THR A 58 25.09 -19.71 -57.35
N GLN A 59 24.10 -19.14 -56.65
CA GLN A 59 22.67 -19.43 -56.91
C GLN A 59 22.01 -18.48 -57.94
N GLU A 60 22.59 -17.31 -58.24
CA GLU A 60 21.97 -16.33 -59.15
C GLU A 60 22.07 -16.65 -60.66
N VAL A 61 22.80 -17.69 -61.09
CA VAL A 61 23.01 -17.98 -62.53
C VAL A 61 21.99 -19.00 -63.10
N ALA A 62 21.10 -19.57 -62.29
CA ALA A 62 20.18 -20.63 -62.73
C ALA A 62 18.73 -20.17 -62.99
N LEU A 63 18.49 -18.89 -63.22
CA LEU A 63 17.16 -18.39 -63.56
C LEU A 63 17.23 -17.39 -64.71
N THR A 64 17.24 -17.89 -65.96
CA THR A 64 16.47 -17.36 -67.11
C THR A 64 16.89 -18.08 -68.39
N LYS A 65 16.17 -19.15 -68.71
CA LYS A 65 15.75 -19.49 -70.08
C LYS A 65 14.45 -20.27 -69.98
N LYS A 66 13.34 -19.56 -69.71
CA LYS A 66 12.02 -20.08 -70.07
C LYS A 66 11.99 -20.14 -71.59
N THR A 67 12.23 -21.32 -72.12
CA THR A 67 12.11 -21.63 -73.54
C THR A 67 10.72 -21.21 -73.99
N SER A 68 10.65 -20.14 -74.78
CA SER A 68 9.46 -19.77 -75.56
C SER A 68 8.97 -21.02 -76.28
N ARG A 69 7.72 -21.42 -76.02
CA ARG A 69 7.17 -22.67 -76.54
C ARG A 69 7.13 -22.62 -78.07
N SER A 70 7.72 -23.66 -78.64
CA SER A 70 7.65 -24.07 -80.04
C SER A 70 6.21 -24.34 -80.46
N ASN A 71 5.91 -24.17 -81.75
CA ASN A 71 4.65 -24.51 -82.42
C ASN A 71 4.41 -26.04 -82.47
N GLN A 72 4.45 -26.73 -81.32
CA GLN A 72 4.15 -28.16 -81.21
C GLN A 72 2.72 -28.36 -80.72
N ALA A 73 1.97 -29.21 -81.44
CA ALA A 73 0.65 -29.65 -81.00
C ALA A 73 0.82 -30.54 -79.76
N TYR A 74 0.27 -30.10 -78.63
CA TYR A 74 0.30 -30.84 -77.37
C TYR A 74 -1.01 -31.60 -77.18
N ASN A 75 -0.95 -32.79 -76.57
CA ASN A 75 -2.14 -33.58 -76.29
C ASN A 75 -2.90 -32.95 -75.11
N ALA A 76 -4.13 -32.47 -75.33
CA ALA A 76 -4.92 -31.82 -74.29
C ALA A 76 -5.20 -32.73 -73.08
N ASN A 77 -5.20 -34.05 -73.26
CA ASN A 77 -5.41 -35.00 -72.18
C ASN A 77 -4.20 -35.12 -71.25
N THR A 78 -2.97 -34.98 -71.75
CA THR A 78 -1.76 -35.06 -70.89
C THR A 78 -1.66 -33.83 -70.00
N LEU A 79 -1.89 -32.64 -70.55
CA LEU A 79 -1.91 -31.40 -69.78
C LEU A 79 -2.97 -31.40 -68.67
N ARG A 80 -4.15 -31.97 -68.95
CA ARG A 80 -5.24 -32.11 -67.98
C ARG A 80 -4.90 -33.08 -66.85
N ASN A 81 -4.11 -34.12 -67.12
CA ASN A 81 -3.67 -35.07 -66.12
C ASN A 81 -2.56 -34.47 -65.24
N GLU A 82 -1.58 -33.80 -65.83
CA GLU A 82 -0.52 -33.09 -65.12
C GLU A 82 -1.09 -31.99 -64.21
N SER A 83 -2.04 -31.18 -64.72
CA SER A 83 -2.69 -30.16 -63.88
C SER A 83 -3.43 -30.78 -62.70
N ARG A 84 -4.14 -31.90 -62.91
CA ARG A 84 -4.83 -32.62 -61.82
C ARG A 84 -3.87 -33.21 -60.79
N GLN A 85 -2.67 -33.62 -61.20
CA GLN A 85 -1.65 -34.13 -60.27
C GLN A 85 -1.08 -32.99 -59.42
N LEU A 86 -0.75 -31.86 -60.05
CA LEU A 86 -0.26 -30.67 -59.34
C LEU A 86 -1.26 -30.16 -58.30
N PHE A 87 -2.55 -30.05 -58.67
CA PHE A 87 -3.57 -29.61 -57.72
C PHE A 87 -3.77 -30.59 -56.55
N LYS A 88 -3.58 -31.90 -56.76
CA LYS A 88 -3.65 -32.89 -55.68
C LYS A 88 -2.46 -32.76 -54.74
N GLU A 89 -1.27 -32.59 -55.29
CA GLU A 89 -0.03 -32.43 -54.51
C GLU A 89 -0.08 -31.14 -53.66
N GLU A 90 -0.57 -30.03 -54.22
CA GLU A 90 -0.78 -28.79 -53.46
C GLU A 90 -1.80 -28.95 -52.32
N ASP A 91 -2.91 -29.67 -52.56
CA ASP A 91 -3.92 -29.94 -51.53
C ASP A 91 -3.37 -30.82 -50.39
N ASP A 92 -2.54 -31.82 -50.72
CA ASP A 92 -1.93 -32.70 -49.72
C ASP A 92 -0.87 -31.96 -48.88
N VAL A 93 -0.08 -31.09 -49.51
CA VAL A 93 0.87 -30.20 -48.80
C VAL A 93 0.12 -29.22 -47.89
N ARG A 94 -0.99 -28.62 -48.34
CA ARG A 94 -1.77 -27.69 -47.53
C ARG A 94 -2.38 -28.37 -46.30
N LYS A 95 -2.90 -29.59 -46.45
CA LYS A 95 -3.42 -30.40 -45.33
C LYS A 95 -2.33 -30.74 -44.31
N ALA A 96 -1.14 -31.12 -44.78
CA ALA A 96 -0.01 -31.43 -43.90
C ALA A 96 0.43 -30.20 -43.07
N ILE A 97 0.46 -29.01 -43.69
CA ILE A 97 0.76 -27.75 -42.99
C ILE A 97 -0.32 -27.42 -41.95
N GLU A 98 -1.60 -27.56 -42.30
CA GLU A 98 -2.72 -27.31 -41.38
C GLU A 98 -2.71 -28.27 -40.17
N GLU A 99 -2.38 -29.54 -40.38
CA GLU A 99 -2.28 -30.54 -39.32
C GLU A 99 -1.10 -30.25 -38.39
N GLN A 100 0.07 -29.90 -38.94
CA GLN A 100 1.23 -29.48 -38.17
C GLN A 100 0.95 -28.21 -37.33
N GLN A 101 0.27 -27.22 -37.92
CA GLN A 101 -0.13 -26.00 -37.21
C GLN A 101 -1.16 -26.27 -36.10
N ARG A 102 -2.12 -27.17 -36.32
CA ARG A 102 -3.08 -27.56 -35.28
C ARG A 102 -2.41 -28.30 -34.12
N GLY A 103 -1.45 -29.17 -34.42
CA GLY A 103 -0.64 -29.84 -33.40
C GLY A 103 0.12 -28.84 -32.52
N SER A 104 0.85 -27.91 -33.14
CA SER A 104 1.62 -26.90 -32.39
C SER A 104 0.74 -25.96 -31.57
N ILE A 105 -0.41 -25.53 -32.09
CA ILE A 105 -1.37 -24.70 -31.35
C ILE A 105 -1.96 -25.47 -30.16
N SER A 106 -2.27 -26.76 -30.33
CA SER A 106 -2.80 -27.59 -29.25
C SER A 106 -1.79 -27.78 -28.12
N GLU A 107 -0.52 -27.99 -28.45
CA GLU A 107 0.56 -28.14 -27.46
C GLU A 107 0.81 -26.83 -26.70
N LEU A 108 0.86 -25.69 -27.40
CA LEU A 108 1.03 -24.37 -26.77
C LEU A 108 -0.13 -24.01 -25.82
N ASN A 109 -1.36 -24.34 -26.20
CA ASN A 109 -2.52 -24.12 -25.33
C ASN A 109 -2.47 -24.99 -24.08
N ALA A 110 -2.08 -26.27 -24.21
CA ALA A 110 -1.95 -27.17 -23.07
C ALA A 110 -0.87 -26.70 -22.08
N GLU A 111 0.27 -26.22 -22.58
CA GLU A 111 1.36 -25.68 -21.74
C GLU A 111 0.96 -24.35 -21.06
N ASN A 112 0.21 -23.51 -21.75
CA ASN A 112 -0.27 -22.26 -21.16
C ASN A 112 -1.33 -22.51 -20.06
N ASP A 113 -2.21 -23.49 -20.26
CA ASP A 113 -3.22 -23.87 -19.27
C ASP A 113 -2.59 -24.46 -18.00
N THR A 114 -1.54 -25.28 -18.12
CA THR A 114 -0.81 -25.80 -16.95
C THR A 114 -0.09 -24.69 -16.20
N TYR A 115 0.62 -23.81 -16.91
CA TYR A 115 1.30 -22.65 -16.33
C TYR A 115 0.33 -21.70 -15.61
N LEU A 116 -0.83 -21.41 -16.22
CA LEU A 116 -1.88 -20.59 -15.61
C LEU A 116 -2.45 -21.23 -14.34
N SER A 117 -2.71 -22.54 -14.36
CA SER A 117 -3.19 -23.29 -13.19
C SER A 117 -2.20 -23.26 -12.03
N GLU A 118 -0.91 -23.44 -12.30
CA GLU A 118 0.14 -23.39 -11.27
C GLU A 118 0.25 -21.99 -10.65
N LYS A 119 0.29 -20.95 -11.48
CA LYS A 119 0.34 -19.55 -11.02
C LYS A 119 -0.89 -19.15 -10.21
N GLN A 120 -2.07 -19.67 -10.54
CA GLN A 120 -3.29 -19.45 -9.75
C GLN A 120 -3.21 -20.12 -8.37
N LYS A 121 -2.65 -21.33 -8.28
CA LYS A 121 -2.43 -22.03 -7.00
C LYS A 121 -1.44 -21.28 -6.12
N GLU A 122 -0.32 -20.82 -6.68
CA GLU A 122 0.67 -20.01 -5.95
C GLU A 122 0.05 -18.74 -5.38
N ARG A 123 -0.71 -17.99 -6.20
CA ARG A 123 -1.40 -16.77 -5.76
C ARG A 123 -2.42 -17.08 -4.66
N ALA A 124 -3.13 -18.21 -4.73
CA ALA A 124 -4.09 -18.60 -3.70
C ALA A 124 -3.40 -18.88 -2.36
N ILE A 125 -2.23 -19.54 -2.38
CA ILE A 125 -1.41 -19.82 -1.19
C ILE A 125 -0.87 -18.50 -0.59
N GLU A 126 -0.35 -17.59 -1.41
CA GLU A 126 0.14 -16.28 -0.96
C GLU A 126 -0.98 -15.41 -0.37
N LEU A 127 -2.16 -15.42 -0.98
CA LEU A 127 -3.32 -14.71 -0.44
C LEU A 127 -3.79 -15.29 0.89
N ALA A 128 -3.71 -16.61 1.08
CA ALA A 128 -4.05 -17.26 2.34
C ALA A 128 -3.09 -16.85 3.46
N SER A 129 -1.78 -16.88 3.21
CA SER A 129 -0.77 -16.47 4.20
C SER A 129 -0.89 -14.98 4.56
N LYS A 130 -1.14 -14.11 3.58
CA LYS A 130 -1.37 -12.68 3.81
C LYS A 130 -2.62 -12.40 4.64
N ARG A 131 -3.69 -13.18 4.43
CA ARG A 131 -4.92 -13.08 5.24
C ARG A 131 -4.68 -13.48 6.69
N GLU A 132 -3.91 -14.53 6.92
CA GLU A 132 -3.55 -14.98 8.27
C GLU A 132 -2.69 -13.95 9.00
N GLN A 133 -1.67 -13.39 8.33
CA GLN A 133 -0.85 -12.31 8.88
C GLN A 133 -1.67 -11.06 9.22
N LEU A 134 -2.62 -10.68 8.35
CA LEU A 134 -3.49 -9.54 8.60
C LEU A 134 -4.41 -9.80 9.80
N LYS A 135 -4.97 -11.01 9.92
CA LYS A 135 -5.80 -11.41 11.06
C LYS A 135 -5.01 -11.34 12.37
N ALA A 136 -3.80 -11.89 12.40
CA ALA A 136 -2.92 -11.82 13.57
C ALA A 136 -2.57 -10.36 13.95
N GLN A 137 -2.34 -9.49 12.97
CA GLN A 137 -2.11 -8.06 13.23
C GLN A 137 -3.33 -7.34 13.79
N ILE A 138 -4.53 -7.68 13.32
CA ILE A 138 -5.79 -7.12 13.85
C ILE A 138 -5.98 -7.58 15.30
N GLU A 139 -5.83 -8.87 15.58
CA GLU A 139 -5.94 -9.44 16.93
C GLU A 139 -4.90 -8.82 17.89
N ALA A 140 -3.65 -8.66 17.46
CA ALA A 140 -2.61 -7.99 18.24
C ALA A 140 -2.94 -6.52 18.52
N ARG A 141 -3.51 -5.81 17.54
CA ARG A 141 -3.95 -4.42 17.70
C ARG A 141 -5.14 -4.28 18.65
N GLU A 142 -6.08 -5.22 18.60
CA GLU A 142 -7.22 -5.27 19.52
C GLU A 142 -6.78 -5.61 20.94
N ALA A 143 -5.88 -6.58 21.12
CA ALA A 143 -5.26 -6.89 22.40
C ALA A 143 -4.53 -5.66 22.99
N ALA A 144 -3.74 -4.94 22.17
CA ALA A 144 -3.06 -3.71 22.58
C ALA A 144 -4.02 -2.53 22.88
N ARG A 145 -5.23 -2.51 22.29
CA ARG A 145 -6.28 -1.55 22.65
C ARG A 145 -6.90 -1.89 24.00
N ASN A 146 -7.14 -3.17 24.26
CA ASN A 146 -7.73 -3.62 25.52
C ASN A 146 -6.77 -3.49 26.71
N THR A 147 -5.46 -3.56 26.51
CA THR A 147 -4.47 -3.27 27.58
C THR A 147 -4.36 -1.78 27.91
N LYS A 148 -4.75 -0.88 27.00
CA LYS A 148 -4.83 0.57 27.25
C LYS A 148 -6.11 1.02 27.98
N LYS A 149 -7.01 0.10 28.33
CA LYS A 149 -8.26 0.40 29.07
C LYS A 149 -8.03 0.79 30.53
N GLY A 150 -6.82 0.61 31.05
CA GLY A 150 -6.39 1.07 32.38
C GLY A 150 -5.27 2.10 32.28
N ASN A 151 -5.54 3.29 31.73
CA ASN A 151 -4.57 4.38 31.78
C ASN A 151 -4.54 4.99 33.19
N SER A 152 -3.79 4.36 34.12
CA SER A 152 -3.60 4.85 35.50
C SER A 152 -2.89 6.20 35.60
N SER A 153 -2.39 6.74 34.49
CA SER A 153 -1.77 8.07 34.36
C SER A 153 -2.66 9.08 33.60
N SER A 154 -3.95 8.79 33.43
CA SER A 154 -4.88 9.74 32.80
C SER A 154 -5.16 10.92 33.72
N THR A 155 -5.15 12.14 33.16
CA THR A 155 -5.57 13.38 33.85
C THR A 155 -7.03 13.32 34.30
N VAL A 156 -7.83 12.45 33.68
CA VAL A 156 -9.23 12.20 34.02
C VAL A 156 -9.47 10.74 34.30
N THR A 157 -10.09 10.47 35.43
CA THR A 157 -10.48 9.13 35.87
C THR A 157 -11.97 9.16 36.24
N TYR A 158 -12.70 8.09 35.96
CA TYR A 158 -14.10 7.98 36.36
C TYR A 158 -14.39 6.63 36.98
N ASN A 159 -15.44 6.57 37.80
CA ASN A 159 -16.00 5.37 38.34
C ASN A 159 -17.50 5.33 38.01
N LEU A 160 -17.87 4.47 37.09
CA LEU A 160 -19.26 4.18 36.72
C LEU A 160 -19.38 2.67 36.47
N PRO A 161 -19.81 1.89 37.48
CA PRO A 161 -19.79 0.43 37.39
C PRO A 161 -20.61 -0.09 36.20
N GLY A 162 -20.00 -0.98 35.40
CA GLY A 162 -20.67 -1.63 34.27
C GLY A 162 -20.94 -0.74 33.05
N ARG A 163 -20.33 0.46 32.99
CA ARG A 163 -20.48 1.41 31.89
C ARG A 163 -19.14 1.98 31.47
N GLU A 164 -18.99 2.24 30.18
CA GLU A 164 -17.77 2.79 29.58
C GLU A 164 -17.98 4.22 29.08
N ALA A 165 -16.97 5.05 29.29
CA ALA A 165 -16.92 6.39 28.74
C ALA A 165 -16.67 6.34 27.23
N ILE A 166 -17.68 6.72 26.43
CA ILE A 166 -17.53 6.91 24.98
C ILE A 166 -16.64 8.13 24.71
N ARG A 167 -16.86 9.21 25.46
CA ARG A 167 -16.10 10.45 25.32
C ARG A 167 -16.03 11.18 26.65
N ILE A 168 -14.81 11.46 27.11
CA ILE A 168 -14.54 12.44 28.17
C ILE A 168 -13.42 13.34 27.65
N PRO A 169 -13.64 14.66 27.49
CA PRO A 169 -12.59 15.58 27.08
C PRO A 169 -11.43 15.60 28.08
N ASN A 170 -10.20 15.63 27.58
CA ASN A 170 -9.02 15.88 28.40
C ASN A 170 -9.02 17.37 28.83
N PRO A 171 -8.84 17.71 30.12
CA PRO A 171 -8.82 19.09 30.55
C PRO A 171 -7.65 19.85 29.94
N VAL A 172 -7.90 21.09 29.54
CA VAL A 172 -6.89 22.06 29.18
C VAL A 172 -6.60 22.91 30.41
N TYR A 173 -5.33 22.99 30.80
CA TYR A 173 -4.88 23.74 31.97
C TYR A 173 -4.88 25.24 31.64
N THR A 174 -6.01 25.88 31.88
CA THR A 174 -6.22 27.32 31.67
C THR A 174 -6.27 28.12 32.97
N CYS A 175 -6.41 27.43 34.10
CA CYS A 175 -6.43 28.05 35.42
C CYS A 175 -5.01 28.04 36.01
N ASP A 176 -4.60 29.15 36.63
CA ASP A 176 -3.33 29.28 37.36
C ASP A 176 -3.38 28.59 38.74
N ALA A 177 -3.86 27.35 38.79
CA ALA A 177 -4.01 26.58 40.00
C ALA A 177 -3.88 25.07 39.73
N ILE A 178 -3.37 24.37 40.74
CA ILE A 178 -3.14 22.93 40.72
C ILE A 178 -4.11 22.29 41.71
N GLY A 179 -4.63 21.11 41.39
CA GLY A 179 -5.45 20.34 42.32
C GLY A 179 -6.32 19.29 41.65
N ILE A 180 -6.83 18.39 42.49
CA ILE A 180 -7.79 17.35 42.14
C ILE A 180 -9.21 17.85 42.45
N ILE A 181 -10.08 17.81 41.46
CA ILE A 181 -11.51 18.12 41.54
C ILE A 181 -12.31 16.83 41.32
N VAL A 182 -13.18 16.52 42.28
CA VAL A 182 -14.06 15.34 42.26
C VAL A 182 -15.51 15.79 42.09
N ILE A 183 -16.19 15.25 41.09
CA ILE A 183 -17.58 15.56 40.78
C ILE A 183 -18.40 14.27 40.83
N ASN A 184 -19.47 14.29 41.62
CA ASN A 184 -20.49 13.26 41.60
C ASN A 184 -21.41 13.51 40.41
N ILE A 185 -21.66 12.49 39.62
CA ILE A 185 -22.49 12.56 38.43
C ILE A 185 -23.65 11.58 38.51
N THR A 186 -24.77 11.95 37.91
CA THR A 186 -25.88 11.03 37.64
C THR A 186 -26.06 10.93 36.14
N VAL A 187 -26.03 9.70 35.60
CA VAL A 187 -26.09 9.41 34.17
C VAL A 187 -27.37 8.66 33.86
N ASN A 188 -28.10 9.07 32.82
CA ASN A 188 -29.32 8.38 32.40
C ASN A 188 -29.04 7.10 31.60
N ASP A 189 -30.10 6.37 31.28
CA ASP A 189 -30.11 5.17 30.41
C ASP A 189 -29.40 5.40 29.06
N LYS A 190 -29.52 6.59 28.48
CA LYS A 190 -28.88 6.98 27.21
C LYS A 190 -27.41 7.33 27.33
N GLY A 191 -26.83 7.46 28.52
CA GLY A 191 -25.41 7.84 28.68
C GLY A 191 -25.15 9.34 28.75
N THR A 192 -26.19 10.14 28.90
CA THR A 192 -26.09 11.59 29.15
C THR A 192 -26.06 11.88 30.65
N ILE A 193 -25.19 12.80 31.06
CA ILE A 193 -25.11 13.25 32.45
C ILE A 193 -26.29 14.22 32.72
N VAL A 194 -27.19 13.84 33.62
CA VAL A 194 -28.36 14.65 34.01
C VAL A 194 -28.10 15.53 35.23
N LYS A 195 -27.16 15.12 36.10
CA LYS A 195 -26.83 15.83 37.33
C LYS A 195 -25.33 15.82 37.59
N LYS A 196 -24.81 16.94 38.11
CA LYS A 196 -23.38 17.15 38.42
C LYS A 196 -23.28 17.91 39.73
N GLU A 197 -22.54 17.36 40.69
CA GLU A 197 -22.33 17.98 42.00
C GLU A 197 -20.87 17.95 42.40
N TYR A 198 -20.31 19.11 42.71
CA TYR A 198 -18.95 19.23 43.19
C TYR A 198 -18.80 18.66 44.61
N ASN A 199 -17.92 17.68 44.77
CA ASN A 199 -17.68 17.02 46.05
C ASN A 199 -16.54 17.71 46.81
N LYS A 200 -16.91 18.65 47.69
CA LYS A 200 -15.98 19.40 48.56
C LYS A 200 -15.10 18.52 49.45
N LYS A 201 -15.59 17.34 49.86
CA LYS A 201 -14.87 16.46 50.80
C LYS A 201 -13.81 15.62 50.11
N ALA A 202 -14.08 15.20 48.87
CA ALA A 202 -13.17 14.38 48.08
C ALA A 202 -12.21 15.20 47.20
N SER A 203 -12.47 16.50 47.04
CA SER A 203 -11.64 17.39 46.24
C SER A 203 -10.53 18.02 47.09
N SER A 204 -9.37 18.22 46.48
CA SER A 204 -8.20 18.82 47.14
C SER A 204 -8.11 20.34 46.98
N SER A 205 -8.87 20.92 46.05
CA SER A 205 -8.88 22.36 45.79
C SER A 205 -10.31 22.89 45.73
N SER A 206 -10.52 24.10 46.26
CA SER A 206 -11.79 24.83 46.21
C SER A 206 -11.76 26.00 45.23
N ASN A 207 -10.76 26.04 44.35
CA ASN A 207 -10.62 27.08 43.34
C ASN A 207 -11.80 27.03 42.34
N GLY A 208 -12.52 28.14 42.21
CA GLY A 208 -13.71 28.24 41.33
C GLY A 208 -13.41 27.94 39.87
N CYS A 209 -12.26 28.42 39.34
CA CYS A 209 -11.87 28.19 37.95
C CYS A 209 -11.75 26.69 37.64
N LEU A 210 -11.11 25.92 38.53
CA LEU A 210 -10.96 24.47 38.35
C LEU A 210 -12.31 23.75 38.36
N ILE A 211 -13.21 24.18 39.24
CA ILE A 211 -14.56 23.61 39.36
C ILE A 211 -15.37 23.90 38.08
N ASP A 212 -15.36 25.15 37.61
CA ASP A 212 -16.09 25.57 36.41
C ASP A 212 -15.60 24.83 35.17
N GLN A 213 -14.27 24.70 35.01
CA GLN A 213 -13.67 23.93 33.93
C GLN A 213 -14.08 22.45 33.99
N ALA A 214 -14.02 21.83 35.17
CA ALA A 214 -14.44 20.43 35.33
C ALA A 214 -15.92 20.22 34.98
N LEU A 215 -16.80 21.14 35.36
CA LEU A 215 -18.22 21.10 34.99
C LEU A 215 -18.43 21.27 33.48
N ASP A 216 -17.67 22.15 32.84
CA ASP A 216 -17.70 22.35 31.39
C ASP A 216 -17.23 21.12 30.60
N TYR A 217 -16.16 20.46 31.03
CA TYR A 217 -15.72 19.20 30.41
C TYR A 217 -16.79 18.12 30.51
N LEU A 218 -17.50 18.04 31.64
CA LEU A 218 -18.62 17.11 31.81
C LEU A 218 -19.83 17.47 30.93
N ASN A 219 -20.01 18.72 30.47
CA ASN A 219 -21.08 19.04 29.50
C ASN A 219 -20.84 18.36 28.14
N ARG A 220 -19.58 18.05 27.84
CA ARG A 220 -19.16 17.42 26.58
C ARG A 220 -18.84 15.93 26.77
N ALA A 221 -19.06 15.38 27.96
CA ALA A 221 -18.84 13.98 28.28
C ALA A 221 -20.09 13.14 27.99
N TYR A 222 -19.88 11.90 27.53
CA TYR A 222 -20.93 10.95 27.19
C TYR A 222 -20.48 9.52 27.46
N PHE A 223 -21.39 8.71 27.98
CA PHE A 223 -21.18 7.30 28.34
C PHE A 223 -22.00 6.39 27.41
N ASP A 224 -21.68 5.09 27.41
CA ASP A 224 -22.49 4.07 26.75
C ASP A 224 -23.91 3.97 27.30
N ASN A 225 -24.81 3.26 26.62
CA ASN A 225 -26.17 3.06 27.13
C ASN A 225 -26.16 2.08 28.32
N GLY A 226 -26.99 2.37 29.33
CA GLY A 226 -27.14 1.57 30.53
C GLY A 226 -28.54 0.96 30.67
N SER A 227 -28.66 -0.05 31.52
CA SER A 227 -29.95 -0.69 31.86
C SER A 227 -30.75 0.08 32.91
N LEU A 228 -30.08 0.92 33.71
CA LEU A 228 -30.68 1.73 34.76
C LEU A 228 -31.17 3.06 34.19
N ALA A 229 -32.35 3.51 34.64
CA ALA A 229 -32.90 4.81 34.26
C ALA A 229 -31.99 5.97 34.68
N GLU A 230 -31.42 5.88 35.89
CA GLU A 230 -30.40 6.78 36.41
C GLU A 230 -29.36 5.98 37.20
N GLN A 231 -28.10 6.34 37.04
CA GLN A 231 -26.97 5.72 37.73
C GLN A 231 -26.02 6.79 38.27
N GLU A 232 -25.66 6.65 39.55
CA GLU A 232 -24.67 7.51 40.19
C GLU A 232 -23.25 7.02 39.91
N GLY A 233 -22.33 7.98 39.75
CA GLY A 233 -20.91 7.73 39.57
C GLY A 233 -20.07 8.94 39.98
N THR A 234 -18.76 8.81 39.78
CA THR A 234 -17.80 9.87 40.13
C THR A 234 -16.85 10.11 38.97
N VAL A 235 -16.53 11.36 38.69
CA VAL A 235 -15.46 11.76 37.77
C VAL A 235 -14.45 12.61 38.51
N ILE A 236 -13.18 12.32 38.29
CA ILE A 236 -12.02 12.91 38.95
C ILE A 236 -11.17 13.58 37.89
N TYR A 237 -10.96 14.89 38.02
CA TYR A 237 -10.05 15.68 37.20
C TYR A 237 -8.82 16.05 38.03
N SER A 238 -7.63 15.73 37.52
CA SER A 238 -6.35 16.08 38.14
C SER A 238 -5.69 17.23 37.37
N PHE A 239 -5.73 18.44 37.90
CA PHE A 239 -5.11 19.60 37.26
C PHE A 239 -3.66 19.72 37.74
N GLN A 240 -2.68 19.54 36.84
CA GLN A 240 -1.26 19.46 37.20
C GLN A 240 -0.46 20.75 37.01
N GLY A 241 -1.00 21.77 36.33
CA GLY A 241 -0.36 23.09 36.16
C GLY A 241 0.74 23.12 35.11
#